data_AF-A0A1I6L5B9-F1
#
_entry.id   AF-A0A1I6L5B9-F1
#
_cell.length_a   1.000
_cell.length_b   1.000
_cell.length_c   1.000
_cell.angle_alpha   90.00
_cell.angle_beta   90.00
_cell.angle_gamma   90.00
#
_symmetry.space_group_name_H-M   'P 1'
#
loop_
_entity.id
_entity.type
_entity.pdbx_description
1 polymer ?
#
loop_
_entity_poly.entity_id
_entity_poly.type
_entity_poly.pdbx_seq_one_letter_code
_entity_poly.pdbx_strand_id
1 'polypeptide(L)'
;MGVDNRGCREQEDRRSGISRRKLLAGSLATIGASSNLVTATTKAEFQSTGSASGDVQVAELNVALQDNSRFLAGVQYQIIYQVVMETGYDGIEITVDNTSGDSSTYTRDVSDGQEGVIQHTADAGAYFDTFEFTFEVSVAGAGDSNPVLTEALTDSPDGTNPPGDDMGGSDDPTLESFTVMDLSNGDDGTRYDVSYQVADAGGFDGEVQVHIESTNGFFGFLFPEGNQTMSNDSVGSGTVSYPNDGETYPRWGPFGITVEVVKDNGIVVDSGTVTDEPDGNGTSWSS
;
A
#
# COMPACT_ATOMS: atom_id res chain seq x y z
N MET A 1 -44.93 9.35 52.12
CA MET A 1 -44.82 7.88 52.15
C MET A 1 -44.10 7.49 50.85
N GLY A 2 -42.80 7.18 50.78
CA GLY A 2 -41.87 6.71 51.79
C GLY A 2 -41.72 5.19 51.70
N VAL A 3 -41.00 4.68 50.68
CA VAL A 3 -40.32 3.38 50.72
C VAL A 3 -39.04 3.47 49.88
N ASP A 4 -37.91 3.54 50.59
CA ASP A 4 -36.55 3.26 50.14
C ASP A 4 -36.46 1.77 49.75
N ASN A 5 -35.84 1.43 48.60
CA ASN A 5 -35.39 0.07 48.35
C ASN A 5 -33.93 0.09 47.89
N ARG A 6 -33.03 -0.14 48.85
CA ARG A 6 -31.60 -0.36 48.65
C ARG A 6 -31.40 -1.85 48.41
N GLY A 7 -30.77 -2.21 47.30
CA GLY A 7 -30.36 -3.58 46.99
C GLY A 7 -28.95 -3.60 46.42
N CYS A 8 -28.05 -4.24 47.16
CA CYS A 8 -26.65 -4.62 46.92
C CYS A 8 -26.19 -4.73 45.45
N ARG A 9 -25.09 -4.07 45.05
CA ARG A 9 -23.70 -4.58 45.06
C ARG A 9 -23.53 -5.93 44.35
N GLU A 10 -23.04 -5.87 43.12
CA GLU A 10 -22.17 -6.90 42.56
C GLU A 10 -20.96 -6.20 41.93
N GLN A 11 -19.79 -6.60 42.42
CA GLN A 11 -18.49 -6.01 42.17
C GLN A 11 -17.80 -6.90 41.15
N GLU A 12 -18.00 -6.63 39.85
CA GLU A 12 -17.32 -7.37 38.80
C GLU A 12 -15.90 -6.85 38.59
N ASP A 13 -14.99 -7.65 39.15
CA ASP A 13 -13.62 -7.96 38.75
C ASP A 13 -13.08 -7.20 37.52
N ARG A 14 -12.47 -6.03 37.78
CA ARG A 14 -11.56 -5.37 36.84
C ARG A 14 -10.26 -6.16 36.74
N ARG A 15 -10.25 -7.23 35.94
CA ARG A 15 -9.01 -7.79 35.43
C ARG A 15 -8.44 -6.85 34.38
N SER A 16 -7.55 -5.98 34.84
CA SER A 16 -6.63 -5.19 34.04
C SER A 16 -5.87 -6.12 33.10
N GLY A 17 -6.35 -6.23 31.86
CA GLY A 17 -5.58 -6.76 30.75
C GLY A 17 -4.51 -5.75 30.43
N ILE A 18 -3.35 -5.88 31.08
CA ILE A 18 -2.13 -5.18 30.69
C ILE A 18 -1.80 -5.68 29.29
N SER A 19 -2.19 -4.89 28.28
CA SER A 19 -1.72 -5.05 26.91
C SER A 19 -0.22 -4.86 26.93
N ARG A 20 0.52 -5.94 26.62
CA ARG A 20 1.97 -5.91 26.49
C ARG A 20 2.31 -5.21 25.18
N ARG A 21 2.15 -3.88 25.13
CA ARG A 21 2.81 -3.07 24.10
C ARG A 21 4.30 -3.20 24.34
N LYS A 22 5.01 -3.78 23.38
CA LYS A 22 6.48 -3.77 23.34
C LYS A 22 6.87 -2.31 23.13
N LEU A 23 7.33 -1.66 24.19
CA LEU A 23 7.97 -0.35 24.10
C LEU A 23 9.35 -0.60 23.48
N LEU A 24 9.53 -0.22 22.21
CA LEU A 24 10.86 0.01 21.65
C LEU A 24 11.38 1.30 22.29
N ALA A 25 12.27 1.16 23.26
CA ALA A 25 12.99 2.29 23.82
C ALA A 25 14.08 2.70 22.81
N GLY A 26 13.77 3.68 21.97
CA GLY A 26 14.71 4.32 21.06
C GLY A 26 15.85 5.02 21.80
N SER A 27 17.07 4.69 21.38
CA SER A 27 18.36 5.39 21.50
C SER A 27 18.73 6.11 22.82
N LEU A 28 19.70 5.50 23.52
CA LEU A 28 20.49 6.14 24.56
C LEU A 28 21.48 7.11 23.89
N ALA A 29 21.30 8.42 24.06
CA ALA A 29 22.25 9.43 23.61
C ALA A 29 23.65 9.16 24.21
N THR A 30 24.60 8.80 23.34
CA THR A 30 25.99 8.56 23.74
C THR A 30 26.70 9.91 23.85
N ILE A 31 26.79 10.45 25.07
CA ILE A 31 27.61 11.63 25.35
C ILE A 31 29.08 11.21 25.34
N GLY A 32 29.79 11.56 24.28
CA GLY A 32 31.23 11.35 24.17
C GLY A 32 32.01 12.27 25.11
N ALA A 33 32.91 11.69 25.91
CA ALA A 33 34.23 12.25 26.21
C ALA A 33 35.16 11.23 26.86
N SER A 34 36.30 11.01 26.20
CA SER A 34 37.59 10.52 26.73
C SER A 34 37.67 9.08 27.27
N SER A 35 38.33 8.26 26.45
CA SER A 35 39.19 7.11 26.77
C SER A 35 39.59 6.93 28.24
N ASN A 36 39.02 5.90 28.88
CA ASN A 36 39.71 5.05 29.83
C ASN A 36 39.12 3.63 29.71
N LEU A 37 39.95 2.70 29.28
CA LEU A 37 39.63 1.28 29.15
C LEU A 37 39.54 0.67 30.55
N VAL A 38 38.40 0.88 31.22
CA VAL A 38 38.04 0.19 32.46
C VAL A 38 37.11 -0.94 32.08
N THR A 39 37.36 -2.12 32.62
CA THR A 39 36.48 -3.29 32.55
C THR A 39 35.13 -2.96 33.20
N ALA A 40 34.28 -2.24 32.46
CA ALA A 40 32.96 -1.86 32.89
C ALA A 40 32.03 -3.04 32.62
N THR A 41 31.59 -3.69 33.69
CA THR A 41 30.33 -4.41 33.66
C THR A 41 29.27 -3.40 33.26
N THR A 42 28.68 -3.56 32.07
CA THR A 42 27.55 -2.74 31.61
C THR A 42 26.38 -3.01 32.55
N LYS A 43 26.31 -2.25 33.64
CA LYS A 43 25.12 -2.13 34.47
C LYS A 43 24.30 -0.99 33.88
N ALA A 44 23.14 -1.32 33.32
CA ALA A 44 22.12 -0.32 33.08
C ALA A 44 21.67 0.22 34.45
N GLU A 45 22.06 1.46 34.78
CA GLU A 45 21.62 2.14 35.99
C GLU A 45 20.34 2.92 35.66
N PHE A 46 19.19 2.34 35.97
CA PHE A 46 17.91 3.04 35.88
C PHE A 46 17.79 3.97 37.09
N GLN A 47 17.97 5.27 36.89
CA GLN A 47 17.72 6.27 37.93
C GLN A 47 16.20 6.40 38.14
N SER A 48 15.69 5.91 39.26
CA SER A 48 14.25 5.90 39.57
C SER A 48 13.68 7.25 40.00
N THR A 49 14.50 8.31 40.03
CA THR A 49 14.11 9.64 40.54
C THR A 49 14.03 10.72 39.47
N GLY A 50 14.40 10.41 38.23
CA GLY A 50 14.13 11.29 37.09
C GLY A 50 12.72 11.05 36.58
N SER A 51 11.90 12.09 36.46
CA SER A 51 10.70 11.99 35.63
C SER A 51 11.18 11.64 34.22
N ALA A 52 10.75 10.50 33.68
CA ALA A 52 10.97 10.20 32.27
C ALA A 52 10.27 11.31 31.47
N SER A 53 11.06 12.21 30.90
CA SER A 53 10.61 13.26 30.00
C SER A 53 11.16 12.92 28.63
N GLY A 54 10.26 12.69 27.69
CA GLY A 54 10.55 12.38 26.30
C GLY A 54 9.23 12.08 25.62
N ASP A 55 8.98 12.74 24.50
CA ASP A 55 7.83 12.42 23.68
C ASP A 55 8.11 11.05 23.04
N VAL A 56 7.23 10.09 23.30
CA VAL A 56 7.27 8.81 22.59
C VAL A 56 6.65 9.07 21.23
N GLN A 57 7.50 9.26 20.22
CA GLN A 57 7.01 9.28 18.85
C GLN A 57 6.56 7.87 18.47
N VAL A 58 5.31 7.75 18.07
CA VAL A 58 4.79 6.56 17.41
C VAL A 58 4.81 6.87 15.92
N ALA A 59 5.61 6.10 15.19
CA ALA A 59 5.60 6.10 13.75
C ALA A 59 4.99 4.77 13.30
N GLU A 60 4.15 4.85 12.29
CA GLU A 60 3.63 3.70 11.55
C GLU A 60 4.02 3.89 10.09
N LEU A 61 4.36 2.79 9.43
CA LEU A 61 4.69 2.74 8.02
C LEU A 61 3.80 1.66 7.41
N ASN A 62 3.04 2.04 6.39
CA ASN A 62 2.34 1.11 5.53
C ASN A 62 3.09 1.03 4.21
N VAL A 63 3.34 -0.18 3.73
CA VAL A 63 4.04 -0.42 2.46
C VAL A 63 3.31 -1.43 1.60
N ALA A 64 3.24 -1.14 0.31
CA ALA A 64 2.74 -2.07 -0.69
C ALA A 64 3.66 -2.08 -1.92
N LEU A 65 3.80 -3.25 -2.52
CA LEU A 65 4.53 -3.44 -3.77
C LEU A 65 3.55 -3.95 -4.81
N GLN A 66 3.50 -3.30 -5.97
CA GLN A 66 2.89 -3.87 -7.16
C GLN A 66 3.98 -4.38 -8.09
N ASP A 67 3.95 -5.69 -8.34
CA ASP A 67 4.87 -6.34 -9.28
C ASP A 67 4.27 -6.30 -10.68
N ASN A 68 4.74 -5.34 -11.46
CA ASN A 68 4.36 -5.16 -12.87
C ASN A 68 5.31 -5.91 -13.82
N SER A 69 6.18 -6.78 -13.28
CA SER A 69 7.18 -7.50 -14.05
C SER A 69 6.54 -8.46 -15.04
N ARG A 70 7.15 -8.56 -16.24
CA ARG A 70 6.74 -9.51 -17.26
C ARG A 70 7.97 -10.19 -17.84
N PHE A 71 7.87 -11.49 -18.11
CA PHE A 71 8.98 -12.35 -18.54
C PHE A 71 9.87 -11.76 -19.66
N LEU A 72 9.28 -10.98 -20.59
CA LEU A 72 10.01 -10.33 -21.68
C LEU A 72 10.11 -8.80 -21.57
N ALA A 73 9.34 -8.17 -20.69
CA ALA A 73 9.36 -6.70 -20.51
C ALA A 73 10.35 -6.23 -19.44
N GLY A 74 10.94 -7.18 -18.70
CA GLY A 74 11.85 -6.90 -17.59
C GLY A 74 11.14 -6.83 -16.24
N VAL A 75 11.91 -6.43 -15.24
CA VAL A 75 11.46 -6.28 -13.85
C VAL A 75 10.97 -4.86 -13.64
N GLN A 76 9.73 -4.70 -13.20
CA GLN A 76 9.10 -3.41 -12.98
C GLN A 76 8.29 -3.46 -11.68
N TYR A 77 8.63 -2.58 -10.74
CA TYR A 77 7.94 -2.45 -9.48
C TYR A 77 7.35 -1.06 -9.33
N GLN A 78 6.14 -1.02 -8.79
CA GLN A 78 5.60 0.19 -8.18
C GLN A 78 5.66 0.03 -6.66
N ILE A 79 6.41 0.91 -6.00
CA ILE A 79 6.62 0.91 -4.56
C ILE A 79 5.73 2.02 -3.97
N ILE A 80 4.80 1.62 -3.11
CA ILE A 80 3.84 2.52 -2.47
C ILE A 80 4.18 2.57 -0.98
N TYR A 81 4.22 3.78 -0.42
CA TYR A 81 4.49 3.97 1.00
C TYR A 81 3.59 5.04 1.60
N GLN A 82 3.30 4.89 2.90
CA GLN A 82 2.62 5.89 3.71
C GLN A 82 3.18 5.85 5.14
N VAL A 83 3.69 7.00 5.60
CA VAL A 83 4.29 7.21 6.91
C VAL A 83 3.32 8.01 7.77
N VAL A 84 2.76 7.38 8.78
CA VAL A 84 1.92 8.09 9.76
C VAL A 84 2.81 8.50 10.93
N MET A 85 3.07 9.80 11.03
CA MET A 85 3.88 10.38 12.10
C MET A 85 3.35 11.74 12.53
N GLU A 86 3.14 11.92 13.84
CA GLU A 86 2.51 13.14 14.39
C GLU A 86 3.38 14.39 14.20
N THR A 87 4.71 14.27 14.37
CA THR A 87 5.65 15.39 14.22
C THR A 87 7.04 14.88 13.86
N GLY A 88 7.82 15.74 13.20
CA GLY A 88 9.26 15.51 13.03
C GLY A 88 9.65 14.62 11.86
N TYR A 89 8.72 14.24 10.97
CA TYR A 89 9.09 13.56 9.73
C TYR A 89 10.12 14.38 8.95
N ASP A 90 11.18 13.72 8.48
CA ASP A 90 12.25 14.32 7.68
C ASP A 90 12.35 13.68 6.30
N GLY A 91 12.25 12.35 6.25
CA GLY A 91 12.24 11.61 5.00
C GLY A 91 12.05 10.12 5.17
N ILE A 92 11.98 9.44 4.04
CA ILE A 92 12.09 8.00 3.92
C ILE A 92 13.17 7.69 2.87
N GLU A 93 14.14 6.84 3.24
CA GLU A 93 15.08 6.24 2.31
C GLU A 93 14.54 4.86 1.90
N ILE A 94 14.46 4.62 0.60
CA ILE A 94 13.99 3.36 0.03
C ILE A 94 15.13 2.77 -0.78
N THR A 95 15.56 1.57 -0.39
CA THR A 95 16.62 0.83 -1.05
C THR A 95 16.06 -0.46 -1.64
N VAL A 96 16.38 -0.72 -2.91
CA VAL A 96 16.02 -1.95 -3.63
C VAL A 96 17.31 -2.66 -3.99
N ASP A 97 17.52 -3.85 -3.43
CA ASP A 97 18.72 -4.66 -3.65
C ASP A 97 18.40 -5.99 -4.33
N ASN A 98 19.16 -6.33 -5.37
CA ASN A 98 19.08 -7.66 -5.99
C ASN A 98 19.93 -8.65 -5.19
N THR A 99 19.28 -9.47 -4.37
CA THR A 99 19.93 -10.37 -3.41
C THR A 99 20.45 -11.67 -4.03
N SER A 100 20.06 -12.00 -5.25
CA SER A 100 20.43 -13.24 -5.94
C SER A 100 21.39 -13.06 -7.12
N GLY A 101 21.54 -11.84 -7.63
CA GLY A 101 22.36 -11.49 -8.80
C GLY A 101 23.63 -10.69 -8.47
N ASP A 102 24.19 -10.04 -9.50
CA ASP A 102 25.21 -9.00 -9.29
C ASP A 102 24.56 -7.82 -8.54
N SER A 103 25.22 -7.35 -7.48
CA SER A 103 24.70 -6.46 -6.44
C SER A 103 24.35 -5.03 -6.90
N SER A 104 23.41 -4.90 -7.84
CA SER A 104 22.86 -3.59 -8.21
C SER A 104 21.89 -3.16 -7.11
N THR A 105 22.30 -2.15 -6.36
CA THR A 105 21.46 -1.49 -5.36
C THR A 105 20.94 -0.18 -5.93
N TYR A 106 19.63 0.03 -5.87
CA TYR A 106 18.98 1.30 -6.15
C TYR A 106 18.57 1.93 -4.83
N THR A 107 18.90 3.21 -4.61
CA THR A 107 18.50 3.95 -3.41
C THR A 107 17.78 5.23 -3.81
N ARG A 108 16.69 5.52 -3.11
CA ARG A 108 15.87 6.71 -3.32
C ARG A 108 15.52 7.36 -1.99
N ASP A 109 16.02 8.57 -1.79
CA ASP A 109 15.58 9.46 -0.73
C ASP A 109 14.31 10.21 -1.16
N VAL A 110 13.32 10.22 -0.28
CA VAL A 110 12.15 11.10 -0.40
C VAL A 110 12.05 11.93 0.87
N SER A 111 12.09 13.25 0.72
CA SER A 111 12.01 14.22 1.83
C SER A 111 10.77 15.11 1.75
N ASP A 112 10.03 15.01 0.64
CA ASP A 112 8.84 15.78 0.34
C ASP A 112 7.61 14.88 0.33
N GLY A 113 6.97 14.75 1.50
CA GLY A 113 5.70 14.05 1.65
C GLY A 113 5.82 12.80 2.51
N GLN A 114 4.77 12.52 3.27
CA GLN A 114 4.69 11.34 4.12
C GLN A 114 4.19 10.11 3.35
N GLU A 115 3.77 10.26 2.10
CA GLU A 115 3.22 9.18 1.30
C GLU A 115 3.52 9.41 -0.19
N GLY A 116 3.57 8.33 -0.96
CA GLY A 116 3.74 8.43 -2.40
C GLY A 116 3.99 7.10 -3.10
N VAL A 117 4.21 7.22 -4.40
CA VAL A 117 4.40 6.11 -5.33
C VAL A 117 5.72 6.28 -6.09
N ILE A 118 6.56 5.25 -6.08
CA ILE A 118 7.87 5.23 -6.75
C ILE A 118 7.89 4.09 -7.77
N GLN A 119 8.32 4.40 -8.99
CA GLN A 119 8.57 3.37 -10.00
C GLN A 119 10.03 2.92 -9.94
N HIS A 120 10.25 1.61 -9.93
CA HIS A 120 11.57 0.99 -10.06
C HIS A 120 11.57 0.04 -11.26
N THR A 121 12.63 0.08 -12.06
CA THR A 121 12.84 -0.84 -13.18
C THR A 121 14.25 -1.39 -13.05
N ALA A 122 14.39 -2.71 -12.98
CA ALA A 122 15.70 -3.34 -12.96
C ALA A 122 16.20 -3.65 -14.38
N ASP A 123 17.51 -3.79 -14.52
CA ASP A 123 18.13 -4.13 -15.79
C ASP A 123 17.67 -5.49 -16.33
N ALA A 124 17.78 -5.67 -17.65
CA ALA A 124 17.35 -6.89 -18.34
C ALA A 124 18.10 -8.13 -17.81
N GLY A 125 17.36 -9.19 -17.49
CA GLY A 125 17.90 -10.48 -17.05
C GLY A 125 17.60 -10.84 -15.59
N ALA A 126 17.06 -9.92 -14.80
CA ALA A 126 16.75 -10.12 -13.38
C ALA A 126 15.38 -10.77 -13.09
N TYR A 127 14.67 -11.30 -14.10
CA TYR A 127 13.31 -11.86 -13.94
C TYR A 127 13.25 -13.10 -13.02
N PHE A 128 14.40 -13.72 -12.74
CA PHE A 128 14.48 -14.88 -11.84
C PHE A 128 15.17 -14.54 -10.52
N ASP A 129 15.44 -13.26 -10.29
CA ASP A 129 16.13 -12.80 -9.10
C ASP A 129 15.17 -12.53 -7.94
N THR A 130 15.71 -12.39 -6.75
CA THR A 130 14.97 -11.96 -5.56
C THR A 130 15.43 -10.59 -5.15
N PHE A 131 14.49 -9.66 -5.01
CA PHE A 131 14.71 -8.30 -4.60
C PHE A 131 14.35 -8.11 -3.13
N GLU A 132 15.16 -7.35 -2.40
CA GLU A 132 14.86 -6.85 -1.05
C GLU A 132 14.62 -5.34 -1.10
N PHE A 133 13.49 -4.91 -0.58
CA PHE A 133 13.06 -3.51 -0.49
C PHE A 133 13.18 -3.10 0.97
N THR A 134 14.13 -2.23 1.29
CA THR A 134 14.35 -1.69 2.62
C THR A 134 13.81 -0.27 2.69
N PHE A 135 13.05 0.03 3.74
CA PHE A 135 12.43 1.32 4.01
C PHE A 135 12.96 1.86 5.33
N GLU A 136 13.56 3.03 5.32
CA GLU A 136 14.12 3.67 6.51
C GLU A 136 13.52 5.06 6.70
N VAL A 137 12.71 5.24 7.75
CA VAL A 137 12.06 6.51 8.06
C VAL A 137 12.93 7.31 9.02
N SER A 138 13.22 8.55 8.67
CA SER A 138 14.03 9.47 9.48
C SER A 138 13.20 10.57 10.14
N VAL A 139 13.72 11.09 11.25
CA VAL A 139 13.14 12.21 12.00
C VAL A 139 14.11 13.37 12.03
N ALA A 140 13.58 14.57 11.89
CA ALA A 140 14.35 15.79 11.75
C ALA A 140 15.25 16.01 12.98
N GLY A 141 16.55 16.09 12.74
CA GLY A 141 17.55 16.29 13.79
C GLY A 141 17.99 15.03 14.53
N ALA A 142 17.48 13.84 14.19
CA ALA A 142 18.01 12.56 14.69
C ALA A 142 19.34 12.16 14.01
N GLY A 143 19.62 12.75 12.84
CA GLY A 143 20.77 12.45 11.98
C GLY A 143 20.54 11.19 11.13
N ASP A 144 21.10 11.18 9.92
CA ASP A 144 20.85 10.16 8.88
C ASP A 144 21.18 8.72 9.31
N SER A 145 21.98 8.53 10.36
CA SER A 145 22.43 7.21 10.80
C SER A 145 21.51 6.49 11.79
N ASN A 146 20.35 7.05 12.13
CA ASN A 146 19.43 6.45 13.11
C ASN A 146 17.97 6.58 12.62
N PRO A 147 17.53 5.71 11.69
CA PRO A 147 16.12 5.65 11.33
C PRO A 147 15.28 5.33 12.58
N VAL A 148 14.12 5.99 12.69
CA VAL A 148 13.17 5.73 13.78
C VAL A 148 12.34 4.48 13.53
N LEU A 149 12.22 4.08 12.26
CA LEU A 149 11.54 2.88 11.81
C LEU A 149 12.28 2.32 10.58
N THR A 150 12.46 1.00 10.58
CA THR A 150 13.05 0.26 9.45
C THR A 150 12.16 -0.93 9.15
N GLU A 151 11.84 -1.13 7.89
CA GLU A 151 11.07 -2.26 7.37
C GLU A 151 11.73 -2.85 6.14
N ALA A 152 11.55 -4.15 5.91
CA ALA A 152 12.06 -4.82 4.73
C ALA A 152 11.04 -5.81 4.16
N LEU A 153 10.85 -5.77 2.84
CA LEU A 153 10.04 -6.70 2.07
C LEU A 153 10.91 -7.42 1.05
N THR A 154 10.54 -8.64 0.67
CA THR A 154 11.22 -9.38 -0.39
C THR A 154 10.24 -9.84 -1.43
N ASP A 155 10.64 -9.80 -2.69
CA ASP A 155 9.82 -10.27 -3.79
C ASP A 155 10.64 -10.94 -4.90
N SER A 156 10.02 -11.83 -5.67
CA SER A 156 10.57 -12.35 -6.92
C SER A 156 9.67 -11.91 -8.06
N PRO A 157 10.21 -11.30 -9.13
CA PRO A 157 9.45 -10.57 -10.13
C PRO A 157 8.68 -11.51 -11.06
N ASP A 158 7.63 -12.15 -10.56
CA ASP A 158 6.82 -13.12 -11.27
C ASP A 158 5.51 -12.52 -11.83
N GLY A 159 5.27 -11.23 -11.56
CA GLY A 159 4.08 -10.46 -11.92
C GLY A 159 2.96 -10.57 -10.88
N THR A 160 3.23 -11.17 -9.72
CA THR A 160 2.29 -11.28 -8.61
C THR A 160 2.71 -10.35 -7.48
N ASN A 161 1.80 -9.48 -7.05
CA ASN A 161 2.08 -8.60 -5.91
C ASN A 161 2.40 -9.45 -4.65
N PRO A 162 3.50 -9.18 -3.94
CA PRO A 162 3.75 -9.80 -2.65
C PRO A 162 2.71 -9.30 -1.63
N PRO A 163 2.59 -9.96 -0.46
CA PRO A 163 1.78 -9.43 0.62
C PRO A 163 2.25 -8.01 0.99
N GLY A 164 1.32 -7.07 1.00
CA GLY A 164 1.54 -5.69 1.43
C GLY A 164 0.41 -5.23 2.34
N ASP A 165 0.55 -4.01 2.85
CA ASP A 165 -0.47 -3.38 3.68
C ASP A 165 -1.64 -2.87 2.84
N ASP A 166 -2.81 -2.81 3.46
CA ASP A 166 -3.92 -2.04 2.95
C ASP A 166 -3.59 -0.55 3.13
N MET A 167 -3.51 0.16 2.00
CA MET A 167 -3.17 1.58 2.00
C MET A 167 -4.40 2.47 2.31
N GLY A 168 -5.58 1.87 2.50
CA GLY A 168 -6.79 2.52 2.97
C GLY A 168 -6.78 2.77 4.47
N GLY A 169 -7.04 4.03 4.86
CA GLY A 169 -7.32 4.44 6.23
C GLY A 169 -8.81 4.28 6.60
N SER A 170 -9.14 4.37 7.89
CA SER A 170 -10.53 4.26 8.36
C SER A 170 -11.47 5.36 7.85
N ASP A 171 -10.88 6.47 7.39
CA ASP A 171 -11.60 7.63 6.86
C ASP A 171 -11.51 7.71 5.32
N ASP A 172 -10.85 6.75 4.67
CA ASP A 172 -10.77 6.69 3.20
C ASP A 172 -12.08 6.14 2.61
N PRO A 173 -12.47 6.55 1.39
CA PRO A 173 -13.67 6.04 0.73
C PRO A 173 -13.57 4.54 0.45
N THR A 174 -14.71 3.86 0.51
CA THR A 174 -14.82 2.42 0.26
C THR A 174 -15.65 2.15 -0.99
N LEU A 175 -15.14 1.35 -1.91
CA LEU A 175 -15.87 0.84 -3.06
C LEU A 175 -16.99 -0.11 -2.57
N GLU A 176 -18.25 0.31 -2.71
CA GLU A 176 -19.40 -0.51 -2.27
C GLU A 176 -19.71 -1.60 -3.29
N SER A 177 -19.71 -1.23 -4.57
CA SER A 177 -20.05 -2.14 -5.66
C SER A 177 -19.66 -1.58 -7.02
N PHE A 178 -19.57 -2.47 -8.00
CA PHE A 178 -19.61 -2.10 -9.40
C PHE A 178 -20.28 -3.19 -10.25
N THR A 179 -20.84 -2.78 -11.38
CA THR A 179 -21.46 -3.65 -12.36
C THR A 179 -20.77 -3.47 -13.70
N VAL A 180 -20.44 -4.58 -14.35
CA VAL A 180 -19.92 -4.63 -15.71
C VAL A 180 -21.06 -5.05 -16.61
N MET A 181 -21.52 -4.14 -17.46
CA MET A 181 -22.40 -4.46 -18.56
C MET A 181 -21.57 -4.85 -19.77
N ASP A 182 -21.57 -6.14 -20.09
CA ASP A 182 -20.92 -6.64 -21.30
C ASP A 182 -21.79 -6.34 -22.53
N LEU A 183 -21.27 -5.46 -23.39
CA LEU A 183 -21.89 -5.03 -24.63
C LEU A 183 -21.32 -5.77 -25.85
N SER A 184 -20.48 -6.79 -25.63
CA SER A 184 -19.82 -7.56 -26.67
C SER A 184 -20.84 -8.39 -27.44
N ASN A 185 -21.21 -7.95 -28.65
CA ASN A 185 -22.14 -8.65 -29.55
C ASN A 185 -21.44 -9.16 -30.85
N GLY A 186 -21.59 -10.46 -31.16
CA GLY A 186 -21.06 -11.06 -32.39
C GLY A 186 -19.61 -10.66 -32.76
N ASP A 187 -19.46 -10.03 -33.93
CA ASP A 187 -18.17 -9.67 -34.53
C ASP A 187 -17.67 -8.25 -34.15
N ASP A 188 -18.43 -7.50 -33.34
CA ASP A 188 -18.17 -6.07 -33.06
C ASP A 188 -17.07 -5.82 -32.00
N GLY A 189 -16.38 -6.88 -31.57
CA GLY A 189 -15.32 -6.83 -30.57
C GLY A 189 -15.79 -6.82 -29.11
N THR A 190 -14.84 -6.66 -28.20
CA THR A 190 -15.05 -6.56 -26.76
C THR A 190 -15.46 -5.14 -26.38
N ARG A 191 -16.55 -5.00 -25.63
CA ARG A 191 -17.04 -3.70 -25.12
C ARG A 191 -17.66 -3.83 -23.75
N TYR A 192 -17.33 -2.91 -22.85
CA TYR A 192 -17.85 -2.88 -21.49
C TYR A 192 -18.34 -1.50 -21.10
N ASP A 193 -19.45 -1.42 -20.39
CA ASP A 193 -19.79 -0.26 -19.55
C ASP A 193 -19.65 -0.67 -18.09
N VAL A 194 -18.76 0.00 -17.36
CA VAL A 194 -18.50 -0.28 -15.94
C VAL A 194 -19.09 0.86 -15.13
N SER A 195 -20.10 0.55 -14.30
CA SER A 195 -20.72 1.51 -13.39
C SER A 195 -20.38 1.17 -11.95
N TYR A 196 -20.00 2.16 -11.15
CA TYR A 196 -19.50 1.96 -9.79
C TYR A 196 -20.18 2.88 -8.77
N GLN A 197 -20.09 2.50 -7.50
CA GLN A 197 -20.56 3.27 -6.36
C GLN A 197 -19.54 3.19 -5.21
N VAL A 198 -19.21 4.36 -4.64
CA VAL A 198 -18.22 4.51 -3.57
C VAL A 198 -18.89 5.20 -2.37
N ALA A 199 -18.78 4.58 -1.19
CA ALA A 199 -19.19 5.13 0.09
C ALA A 199 -18.18 6.17 0.59
N ASP A 200 -18.66 7.11 1.40
CA ASP A 200 -17.83 8.09 2.11
C ASP A 200 -16.87 8.92 1.23
N ALA A 201 -17.17 9.04 -0.07
CA ALA A 201 -16.40 9.83 -1.05
C ALA A 201 -16.42 11.38 -0.81
N GLY A 202 -17.08 11.85 0.25
CA GLY A 202 -17.28 13.27 0.50
C GLY A 202 -16.01 13.99 0.92
N GLY A 203 -15.44 14.80 0.03
CA GLY A 203 -14.22 15.57 0.31
C GLY A 203 -12.93 14.79 0.09
N PHE A 204 -13.02 13.62 -0.56
CA PHE A 204 -11.85 12.88 -1.03
C PHE A 204 -11.27 13.55 -2.28
N ASP A 205 -9.98 13.88 -2.23
CA ASP A 205 -9.23 14.45 -3.35
C ASP A 205 -8.54 13.31 -4.11
N GLY A 206 -9.22 12.78 -5.12
CA GLY A 206 -8.76 11.64 -5.92
C GLY A 206 -9.71 11.31 -7.06
N GLU A 207 -9.59 10.11 -7.62
CA GLU A 207 -10.38 9.62 -8.75
C GLU A 207 -10.72 8.13 -8.61
N VAL A 208 -11.62 7.65 -9.47
CA VAL A 208 -11.80 6.21 -9.67
C VAL A 208 -11.11 5.80 -10.97
N GLN A 209 -10.25 4.79 -10.91
CA GLN A 209 -9.63 4.16 -12.06
C GLN A 209 -10.26 2.81 -12.35
N VAL A 210 -10.45 2.50 -13.63
CA VAL A 210 -10.92 1.20 -14.09
C VAL A 210 -9.89 0.61 -15.04
N HIS A 211 -9.31 -0.51 -14.64
CA HIS A 211 -8.35 -1.27 -15.42
C HIS A 211 -9.07 -2.43 -16.09
N ILE A 212 -8.92 -2.55 -17.41
CA ILE A 212 -9.37 -3.70 -18.18
C ILE A 212 -8.16 -4.34 -18.80
N GLU A 213 -7.88 -5.58 -18.41
CA GLU A 213 -6.68 -6.30 -18.80
C GLU A 213 -7.01 -7.72 -19.25
N SER A 214 -6.39 -8.19 -20.32
CA SER A 214 -6.54 -9.58 -20.75
C SER A 214 -5.90 -10.52 -19.72
N THR A 215 -6.71 -11.38 -19.08
CA THR A 215 -6.20 -12.44 -18.18
C THR A 215 -5.47 -13.55 -18.94
N ASN A 216 -5.66 -13.62 -20.27
CA ASN A 216 -4.87 -14.48 -21.11
C ASN A 216 -3.49 -13.86 -21.36
N GLY A 217 -2.48 -14.31 -20.61
CA GLY A 217 -1.12 -13.77 -20.68
C GLY A 217 -0.49 -13.80 -22.08
N PHE A 218 -0.90 -14.72 -22.96
CA PHE A 218 -0.42 -14.73 -24.34
C PHE A 218 -1.03 -13.60 -25.18
N PHE A 219 -2.34 -13.38 -25.06
CA PHE A 219 -3.02 -12.32 -25.82
C PHE A 219 -2.77 -10.92 -25.24
N GLY A 220 -2.71 -10.77 -23.92
CA GLY A 220 -2.32 -9.52 -23.28
C GLY A 220 -0.88 -9.09 -23.64
N PHE A 221 -0.02 -10.05 -23.99
CA PHE A 221 1.30 -9.77 -24.56
C PHE A 221 1.27 -9.38 -26.04
N LEU A 222 0.50 -10.11 -26.87
CA LEU A 222 0.45 -9.83 -28.31
C LEU A 222 -0.30 -8.54 -28.65
N PHE A 223 -1.22 -8.13 -27.79
CA PHE A 223 -2.12 -7.00 -28.04
C PHE A 223 -2.23 -6.10 -26.79
N PRO A 224 -1.14 -5.42 -26.42
CA PRO A 224 -1.10 -4.61 -25.21
C PRO A 224 -2.09 -3.42 -25.27
N GLU A 225 -2.41 -2.91 -26.47
CA GLU A 225 -3.45 -1.91 -26.69
C GLU A 225 -4.85 -2.33 -26.22
N GLY A 226 -5.12 -3.63 -26.09
CA GLY A 226 -6.35 -4.12 -25.48
C GLY A 226 -6.41 -3.89 -23.97
N ASN A 227 -5.28 -3.63 -23.31
CA ASN A 227 -5.25 -3.28 -21.89
C ASN A 227 -5.39 -1.75 -21.75
N GLN A 228 -6.41 -1.29 -21.04
CA GLN A 228 -6.68 0.14 -20.89
C GLN A 228 -7.00 0.50 -19.43
N THR A 229 -6.55 1.68 -19.02
CA THR A 229 -6.96 2.35 -17.79
C THR A 229 -7.85 3.53 -18.14
N MET A 230 -9.00 3.64 -17.47
CA MET A 230 -9.92 4.75 -17.62
C MET A 230 -10.14 5.41 -16.27
N SER A 231 -10.03 6.74 -16.22
CA SER A 231 -10.24 7.51 -14.99
C SER A 231 -11.58 8.25 -15.01
N ASN A 232 -12.14 8.49 -13.82
CA ASN A 232 -13.31 9.33 -13.62
C ASN A 232 -13.21 10.10 -12.29
N ASP A 233 -13.18 11.44 -12.40
CA ASP A 233 -13.10 12.36 -11.25
C ASP A 233 -14.36 12.35 -10.36
N SER A 234 -15.47 11.75 -10.81
CA SER A 234 -16.69 11.59 -10.01
C SER A 234 -16.56 10.37 -9.09
N VAL A 235 -15.89 10.56 -7.95
CA VAL A 235 -15.55 9.46 -7.04
C VAL A 235 -16.77 8.75 -6.47
N GLY A 236 -17.82 9.47 -6.04
CA GLY A 236 -18.97 8.83 -5.36
C GLY A 236 -19.77 7.86 -6.24
N SER A 237 -19.84 8.11 -7.54
CA SER A 237 -20.42 7.18 -8.53
C SER A 237 -20.12 7.66 -9.94
N GLY A 238 -20.06 6.72 -10.87
CA GLY A 238 -19.83 7.03 -12.28
C GLY A 238 -19.99 5.83 -13.18
N THR A 239 -19.84 6.07 -14.48
CA THR A 239 -19.78 5.04 -15.50
C THR A 239 -18.59 5.35 -16.41
N VAL A 240 -17.82 4.32 -16.77
CA VAL A 240 -16.79 4.37 -17.80
C VAL A 240 -17.08 3.34 -18.87
N SER A 241 -16.69 3.63 -20.10
CA SER A 241 -16.91 2.75 -21.25
C SER A 241 -15.56 2.30 -21.82
N TYR A 242 -15.48 1.01 -22.14
CA TYR A 242 -14.36 0.40 -22.82
C TYR A 242 -14.78 -0.15 -24.19
N PRO A 243 -13.93 0.03 -25.21
CA PRO A 243 -12.73 0.87 -25.17
C PRO A 243 -13.12 2.36 -25.23
N ASN A 244 -12.32 3.22 -24.60
CA ASN A 244 -12.69 4.63 -24.41
C ASN A 244 -12.53 5.51 -25.67
N ASP A 245 -11.85 4.98 -26.67
CA ASP A 245 -11.55 5.61 -27.96
C ASP A 245 -12.56 5.23 -29.06
N GLY A 246 -13.49 4.32 -28.76
CA GLY A 246 -14.45 3.78 -29.72
C GLY A 246 -13.84 2.77 -30.70
N GLU A 247 -12.61 2.29 -30.45
CA GLU A 247 -12.04 1.16 -31.17
C GLU A 247 -12.80 -0.13 -30.86
N THR A 248 -12.39 -1.23 -31.47
CA THR A 248 -12.93 -2.56 -31.18
C THR A 248 -11.79 -3.54 -31.10
N TYR A 249 -11.59 -4.10 -29.92
CA TYR A 249 -10.60 -5.16 -29.72
C TYR A 249 -11.27 -6.51 -29.98
N PRO A 250 -10.63 -7.42 -30.73
CA PRO A 250 -11.21 -8.74 -30.94
C PRO A 250 -11.30 -9.54 -29.63
N ARG A 251 -12.23 -10.51 -29.62
CA ARG A 251 -12.47 -11.38 -28.47
C ARG A 251 -11.34 -12.40 -28.33
N TRP A 252 -10.39 -12.11 -27.46
CA TRP A 252 -9.21 -12.96 -27.27
C TRP A 252 -9.18 -13.73 -25.95
N GLY A 253 -10.20 -13.55 -25.10
CA GLY A 253 -10.39 -14.32 -23.89
C GLY A 253 -10.98 -13.49 -22.76
N PRO A 254 -10.93 -14.02 -21.54
CA PRO A 254 -11.47 -13.32 -20.38
C PRO A 254 -10.64 -12.10 -20.03
N PHE A 255 -11.33 -11.05 -19.61
CA PHE A 255 -10.73 -9.80 -19.13
C PHE A 255 -10.91 -9.69 -17.63
N GLY A 256 -9.85 -9.27 -16.95
CA GLY A 256 -9.88 -8.79 -15.58
C GLY A 256 -10.31 -7.34 -15.62
N ILE A 257 -11.35 -7.02 -14.85
CA ILE A 257 -11.90 -5.67 -14.74
C ILE A 257 -11.76 -5.28 -13.27
N THR A 258 -10.80 -4.40 -13.01
CA THR A 258 -10.51 -3.89 -11.67
C THR A 258 -10.99 -2.45 -11.58
N VAL A 259 -11.77 -2.14 -10.55
CA VAL A 259 -12.15 -0.77 -10.20
C VAL A 259 -11.40 -0.39 -8.93
N GLU A 260 -10.70 0.73 -8.97
CA GLU A 260 -9.83 1.23 -7.89
C GLU A 260 -10.26 2.65 -7.51
N VAL A 261 -10.28 2.92 -6.20
CA VAL A 261 -10.39 4.29 -5.67
C VAL A 261 -8.98 4.76 -5.37
N VAL A 262 -8.56 5.85 -6.01
CA VAL A 262 -7.16 6.28 -6.04
C VAL A 262 -7.02 7.72 -5.56
N LYS A 263 -6.11 7.98 -4.63
CA LYS A 263 -5.73 9.33 -4.18
C LYS A 263 -5.04 10.11 -5.30
N ASP A 264 -4.99 11.43 -5.21
CA ASP A 264 -4.32 12.31 -6.17
C ASP A 264 -2.82 12.00 -6.40
N ASN A 265 -2.17 11.42 -5.39
CA ASN A 265 -0.78 10.95 -5.44
C ASN A 265 -0.61 9.54 -6.03
N GLY A 266 -1.69 8.89 -6.46
CA GLY A 266 -1.69 7.56 -7.09
C GLY A 266 -1.85 6.38 -6.14
N ILE A 267 -2.06 6.59 -4.84
CA ILE A 267 -2.26 5.50 -3.88
C ILE A 267 -3.69 4.94 -3.99
N VAL A 268 -3.79 3.63 -4.22
CA VAL A 268 -5.07 2.90 -4.20
C VAL A 268 -5.51 2.69 -2.76
N VAL A 269 -6.69 3.19 -2.38
CA VAL A 269 -7.24 3.06 -1.02
C VAL A 269 -8.31 1.98 -0.89
N ASP A 270 -8.91 1.57 -2.00
CA ASP A 270 -9.80 0.41 -2.06
C ASP A 270 -9.91 -0.09 -3.52
N SER A 271 -10.18 -1.38 -3.70
CA SER A 271 -10.35 -1.96 -5.03
C SER A 271 -11.23 -3.21 -5.05
N GLY A 272 -11.77 -3.50 -6.23
CA GLY A 272 -12.47 -4.76 -6.49
C GLY A 272 -12.24 -5.23 -7.92
N THR A 273 -12.13 -6.54 -8.10
CA THR A 273 -11.88 -7.17 -9.41
C THR A 273 -12.94 -8.22 -9.73
N VAL A 274 -13.36 -8.25 -10.98
CA VAL A 274 -14.10 -9.37 -11.58
C VAL A 274 -13.40 -9.86 -12.83
N THR A 275 -13.70 -11.10 -13.21
CA THR A 275 -13.32 -11.62 -14.53
C THR A 275 -14.58 -11.82 -15.35
N ASP A 276 -14.51 -11.40 -16.60
CA ASP A 276 -15.63 -11.48 -17.54
C ASP A 276 -15.17 -12.02 -18.90
N GLU A 277 -16.01 -12.83 -19.53
CA GLU A 277 -15.80 -13.30 -20.91
C GLU A 277 -16.63 -12.41 -21.83
N PRO A 278 -16.07 -11.85 -22.93
CA PRO A 278 -16.77 -10.94 -23.82
C PRO A 278 -17.82 -11.68 -24.67
N ASP A 279 -18.90 -12.13 -24.04
CA ASP A 279 -19.96 -12.99 -24.57
C ASP A 279 -21.35 -12.33 -24.57
N GLY A 280 -21.44 -11.12 -24.02
CA GLY A 280 -22.63 -10.28 -23.88
C GLY A 280 -23.35 -10.45 -22.55
N ASN A 281 -22.83 -11.24 -21.62
CA ASN A 281 -23.38 -11.39 -20.27
C ASN A 281 -22.62 -10.51 -19.29
N GLY A 282 -23.32 -9.65 -18.56
CA GLY A 282 -22.69 -8.82 -17.54
C GLY A 282 -22.31 -9.59 -16.26
N THR A 283 -21.44 -8.96 -15.48
CA THR A 283 -21.00 -9.42 -14.15
C THR A 283 -21.03 -8.27 -13.13
N SER A 284 -20.83 -8.57 -11.85
CA SER A 284 -20.85 -7.55 -10.79
C SER A 284 -20.03 -7.96 -9.58
N TRP A 285 -19.59 -6.96 -8.83
CA TRP A 285 -18.89 -7.10 -7.56
C TRP A 285 -19.52 -6.20 -6.50
N SER A 286 -19.44 -6.63 -5.25
CA SER A 286 -19.86 -5.87 -4.06
C SER A 286 -19.03 -6.30 -2.84
N SER A 287 -18.69 -5.35 -1.97
CA SER A 287 -17.98 -5.58 -0.70
C SER A 287 -18.87 -6.08 0.44
#